data_AF-A0A1Y2LSQ9-F1
#
_entry.id   AF-A0A1Y2LSQ9-F1
#
_cell.length_a   1.000
_cell.length_b   1.000
_cell.length_c   1.000
_cell.angle_alpha   90.00
_cell.angle_beta   90.00
_cell.angle_gamma   90.00
#
_symmetry.space_group_name_H-M   'P 1'
#
loop_
_entity.id
_entity.type
_entity.pdbx_description
1 polymer ?
#
loop_
_entity_poly.entity_id
_entity_poly.type
_entity_poly.pdbx_seq_one_letter_code
_entity_poly.pdbx_strand_id
1 'polypeptide(L)'
;MAADPTANLQLFSPPGSGRSSPAPRATRNAAEDALHKKDKSFRRYALGVERTLALWDTAQQEWADYISFLGRLLKALQAHPTETPVIAHSETVALRLAQCLNPALPSGVHQKVLEVYAYIFSTIRVCIHKNQVGTR
;
A
#
# COMPACT_ATOMS: atom_id res chain seq x y z
N MET A 1 -41.30 -39.20 36.75
CA MET A 1 -41.17 -39.34 35.29
C MET A 1 -40.43 -38.09 34.81
N ALA A 2 -39.10 -38.17 34.63
CA ALA A 2 -38.38 -38.52 33.39
C ALA A 2 -38.56 -37.43 32.31
N ALA A 3 -37.55 -36.85 31.65
CA ALA A 3 -36.10 -37.06 31.55
C ALA A 3 -35.38 -35.74 31.19
N ASP A 4 -34.05 -35.81 31.21
CA ASP A 4 -33.00 -34.77 31.26
C ASP A 4 -32.70 -34.05 29.90
N PRO A 5 -31.59 -33.30 29.71
CA PRO A 5 -31.54 -31.89 29.27
C PRO A 5 -30.95 -31.74 27.85
N THR A 6 -30.70 -30.51 27.35
CA THR A 6 -29.81 -30.08 26.22
C THR A 6 -30.44 -28.82 25.57
N ALA A 7 -29.79 -27.68 25.32
CA ALA A 7 -28.45 -27.46 24.80
C ALA A 7 -27.83 -26.16 25.33
N ASN A 8 -26.66 -26.30 25.93
CA ASN A 8 -25.69 -25.25 26.12
C ASN A 8 -24.95 -25.06 24.78
N LEU A 9 -25.33 -24.05 23.98
CA LEU A 9 -24.63 -23.70 22.74
C LEU A 9 -23.36 -22.90 23.07
N GLN A 10 -22.41 -23.55 23.76
CA GLN A 10 -21.02 -23.18 23.70
C GLN A 10 -20.49 -23.53 22.30
N LEU A 11 -20.52 -22.56 21.39
CA LEU A 11 -19.76 -22.63 20.14
C LEU A 11 -18.27 -22.46 20.48
N PHE A 12 -17.65 -23.56 20.92
CA PHE A 12 -16.21 -23.74 20.91
C PHE A 12 -15.72 -23.69 19.46
N SER A 13 -15.08 -22.60 19.08
CA SER A 13 -14.24 -22.57 17.88
C SER A 13 -13.00 -23.44 18.13
N PRO A 14 -12.65 -24.40 17.25
CA PRO A 14 -11.47 -25.25 17.42
C PRO A 14 -10.17 -24.41 17.41
N PRO A 15 -9.23 -24.63 18.35
CA PRO A 15 -7.88 -24.10 18.25
C PRO A 15 -7.06 -25.07 17.39
N GLY A 16 -7.05 -24.87 16.08
CA GLY A 16 -6.22 -25.71 15.22
C GLY A 16 -6.70 -25.77 13.79
N SER A 17 -6.39 -24.74 13.02
CA SER A 17 -6.17 -24.94 11.59
C SER A 17 -4.99 -24.09 11.21
N GLY A 18 -3.83 -24.77 11.08
CA GLY A 18 -2.60 -24.22 10.54
C GLY A 18 -2.84 -23.71 9.13
N ARG A 19 -3.30 -22.47 9.02
CA ARG A 19 -3.36 -21.75 7.76
C ARG A 19 -2.00 -21.11 7.53
N SER A 20 -0.98 -21.94 7.33
CA SER A 20 0.29 -21.48 6.77
C SER A 20 0.09 -21.22 5.28
N SER A 21 -0.76 -20.26 4.96
CA SER A 21 -0.70 -19.60 3.67
C SER A 21 0.50 -18.65 3.76
N PRO A 22 1.54 -18.76 2.91
CA PRO A 22 2.53 -17.71 2.79
C PRO A 22 1.77 -16.47 2.36
N ALA A 23 1.48 -15.57 3.29
CA ALA A 23 0.82 -14.33 2.97
C ALA A 23 1.80 -13.59 2.04
N PRO A 24 1.44 -13.29 0.78
CA PRO A 24 2.31 -12.53 -0.12
C PRO A 24 2.65 -11.14 0.43
N ARG A 25 1.91 -10.72 1.48
CA ARG A 25 2.14 -9.51 2.29
C ARG A 25 3.47 -9.53 3.05
N ALA A 26 3.83 -10.67 3.68
CA ALA A 26 5.06 -10.77 4.45
C ALA A 26 6.30 -10.69 3.55
N THR A 27 6.21 -11.25 2.34
CA THR A 27 7.31 -11.27 1.36
C THR A 27 7.58 -9.88 0.76
N ARG A 28 6.54 -9.06 0.55
CA ARG A 28 6.70 -7.67 0.07
C ARG A 28 7.41 -6.80 1.09
N ASN A 29 6.98 -6.86 2.35
CA ASN A 29 7.61 -6.10 3.42
C ASN A 29 9.07 -6.54 3.63
N ALA A 30 9.38 -7.83 3.53
CA ALA A 30 10.75 -8.33 3.63
C ALA A 30 11.67 -7.86 2.47
N ALA A 31 11.13 -7.76 1.25
CA ALA A 31 11.87 -7.24 0.10
C ALA A 31 12.12 -5.72 0.23
N GLU A 32 11.14 -4.97 0.73
CA GLU A 32 11.30 -3.57 1.11
C GLU A 32 12.41 -3.41 2.15
N ASP A 33 12.39 -4.21 3.22
CA ASP A 33 13.35 -4.15 4.34
C ASP A 33 14.80 -4.47 3.90
N ALA A 34 14.95 -5.46 3.00
CA ALA A 34 16.24 -5.82 2.43
C ALA A 34 16.82 -4.72 1.52
N LEU A 35 15.98 -4.06 0.70
CA LEU A 35 16.39 -2.95 -0.16
C LEU A 35 16.71 -1.68 0.65
N HIS A 36 15.94 -1.40 1.71
CA HIS A 36 16.24 -0.32 2.66
C HIS A 36 17.64 -0.45 3.25
N LYS A 37 18.10 -1.67 3.53
CA LYS A 37 19.45 -1.89 4.09
C LYS A 37 20.56 -1.76 3.03
N LYS A 38 20.27 -2.07 1.77
CA LYS A 38 21.30 -2.22 0.72
C LYS A 38 21.51 -0.96 -0.12
N ASP A 39 20.49 -0.12 -0.31
CA ASP A 39 20.56 1.00 -1.26
C ASP A 39 20.31 2.38 -0.59
N LYS A 40 21.26 3.31 -0.75
CA LYS A 40 21.17 4.68 -0.20
C LYS A 40 20.17 5.54 -0.99
N SER A 41 20.00 5.28 -2.28
CA SER A 41 19.06 6.01 -3.15
C SER A 41 17.62 5.64 -2.80
N PHE A 42 17.35 4.35 -2.62
CA PHE A 42 16.04 3.83 -2.20
C PHE A 42 15.62 4.35 -0.83
N ARG A 43 16.54 4.40 0.15
CA ARG A 43 16.26 5.01 1.46
C ARG A 43 15.85 6.47 1.38
N ARG A 44 16.54 7.28 0.57
CA ARG A 44 16.18 8.70 0.39
C ARG A 44 14.80 8.86 -0.23
N TYR A 45 14.49 8.01 -1.21
CA TYR A 45 13.17 7.93 -1.82
C TYR A 45 12.10 7.55 -0.79
N ALA A 46 12.30 6.46 -0.04
CA ALA A 46 11.37 5.97 0.96
C ALA A 46 11.08 7.03 2.04
N LEU A 47 12.11 7.72 2.55
CA LEU A 47 11.95 8.84 3.48
C LEU A 47 11.15 10.01 2.87
N GLY A 48 11.27 10.26 1.57
CA GLY A 48 10.47 11.27 0.87
C GLY A 48 8.99 10.90 0.81
N VAL A 49 8.70 9.62 0.54
CA VAL A 49 7.34 9.07 0.55
C VAL A 49 6.77 9.10 1.97
N GLU A 50 7.51 8.63 2.97
CA GLU A 50 7.12 8.63 4.38
C GLU A 50 6.78 10.03 4.89
N ARG A 51 7.64 11.03 4.62
CA ARG A 51 7.35 12.43 4.99
C ARG A 51 6.05 12.91 4.36
N THR A 52 5.82 12.57 3.09
CA THR A 52 4.58 12.96 2.42
C THR A 52 3.37 12.26 3.02
N LEU A 53 3.49 10.98 3.36
CA LEU A 53 2.43 10.24 4.05
C LEU A 53 2.12 10.82 5.43
N ALA A 54 3.12 11.32 6.16
CA ALA A 54 2.90 11.97 7.46
C ALA A 54 2.07 13.26 7.34
N LEU A 55 2.09 13.95 6.19
CA LEU A 55 1.24 15.12 5.98
C LEU A 55 -0.25 14.76 5.98
N TRP A 56 -0.60 13.51 5.67
CA TRP A 56 -1.99 13.08 5.65
C TRP A 56 -2.67 13.27 7.00
N ASP A 57 -1.98 12.91 8.09
CA ASP A 57 -2.55 12.99 9.44
C ASP A 57 -2.63 14.44 9.96
N THR A 58 -1.92 15.37 9.31
CA THR A 58 -1.93 16.81 9.62
C THR A 58 -2.80 17.64 8.69
N ALA A 59 -3.21 17.08 7.54
CA ALA A 59 -3.95 17.82 6.54
C ALA A 59 -5.35 18.17 7.05
N GLN A 60 -5.78 19.41 6.83
CA GLN A 60 -7.20 19.73 6.99
C GLN A 60 -7.97 18.93 5.94
N GLN A 61 -9.16 18.43 6.29
CA GLN A 61 -9.99 17.59 5.40
C GLN A 61 -10.68 18.41 4.30
N GLU A 62 -9.97 19.39 3.73
CA GLU A 62 -10.42 20.20 2.61
C GLU A 62 -9.97 19.59 1.27
N TRP A 63 -10.77 19.78 0.23
CA TRP A 63 -10.51 19.18 -1.09
C TRP A 63 -9.19 19.65 -1.71
N ALA A 64 -8.77 20.89 -1.45
CA ALA A 64 -7.51 21.44 -1.95
C ALA A 64 -6.27 20.81 -1.28
N ASP A 65 -6.38 20.43 0.00
CA ASP A 65 -5.31 19.76 0.72
C ASP A 65 -5.10 18.33 0.21
N TYR A 66 -6.18 17.62 -0.14
CA TYR A 66 -6.07 16.31 -0.79
C TYR A 66 -5.37 16.42 -2.15
N ILE A 67 -5.73 17.39 -3.00
CA ILE A 67 -5.05 17.58 -4.29
C ILE A 67 -3.55 17.90 -4.08
N SER A 68 -3.25 18.77 -3.11
CA SER A 68 -1.87 19.15 -2.78
C SER A 68 -1.05 17.96 -2.25
N PHE A 69 -1.64 17.16 -1.36
CA PHE A 69 -1.06 15.91 -0.87
C PHE A 69 -0.79 14.95 -2.03
N LEU A 70 -1.77 14.70 -2.90
CA LEU A 70 -1.64 13.80 -4.04
C LEU A 70 -0.55 14.28 -5.02
N GLY A 71 -0.45 15.59 -5.25
CA GLY A 71 0.61 16.18 -6.07
C GLY A 71 2.01 15.98 -5.47
N ARG A 72 2.16 16.15 -4.15
CA ARG A 72 3.43 15.88 -3.45
C ARG A 72 3.75 14.40 -3.46
N LEU A 73 2.76 13.54 -3.25
CA LEU A 73 2.92 12.09 -3.24
C LEU A 73 3.38 11.60 -4.61
N LEU A 74 2.77 12.09 -5.69
CA LEU A 74 3.19 11.77 -7.05
C LEU A 74 4.65 12.16 -7.31
N LYS A 75 5.07 13.37 -6.91
CA LYS A 75 6.47 13.81 -7.05
C LYS A 75 7.43 12.95 -6.24
N ALA A 76 7.06 12.57 -5.02
CA ALA A 76 7.85 11.66 -4.20
C ALA A 76 7.98 10.29 -4.86
N LEU A 77 6.88 9.74 -5.38
CA LEU A 77 6.84 8.49 -6.13
C LEU A 77 7.68 8.56 -7.42
N GLN A 78 7.71 9.71 -8.11
CA GLN A 78 8.52 9.92 -9.31
C GLN A 78 10.04 9.96 -9.06
N ALA A 79 10.47 10.18 -7.82
CA ALA A 79 11.88 10.08 -7.43
C ALA A 79 12.34 8.62 -7.23
N HIS A 80 11.49 7.64 -7.59
CA HIS A 80 11.75 6.22 -7.47
C HIS A 80 12.94 5.78 -8.34
N PRO A 81 13.90 5.01 -7.78
CA PRO A 81 15.01 4.46 -8.55
C PRO A 81 14.54 3.41 -9.56
N THR A 82 14.84 3.63 -10.84
CA THR A 82 14.40 2.82 -11.99
C THR A 82 14.85 1.35 -11.96
N GLU A 83 15.82 1.02 -11.11
CA GLU A 83 16.36 -0.35 -10.96
C GLU A 83 15.68 -1.14 -9.84
N THR A 84 14.92 -0.49 -8.96
CA THR A 84 14.28 -1.15 -7.82
C THR A 84 12.83 -1.53 -8.13
N PRO A 85 12.43 -2.81 -8.11
CA PRO A 85 11.07 -3.20 -8.47
C PRO A 85 10.02 -2.96 -7.38
N VAL A 86 10.38 -2.25 -6.31
CA VAL A 86 9.61 -2.16 -5.07
C VAL A 86 9.21 -0.72 -4.81
N ILE A 87 7.94 -0.51 -4.48
CA ILE A 87 7.37 0.79 -4.10
C ILE A 87 7.30 0.84 -2.58
N ALA A 88 8.06 1.74 -1.96
CA ALA A 88 8.05 1.94 -0.52
C ALA A 88 6.66 2.34 0.01
N HIS A 89 6.26 1.77 1.16
CA HIS A 89 5.00 2.06 1.86
C HIS A 89 3.75 1.85 1.00
N SER A 90 3.81 0.88 0.09
CA SER A 90 2.74 0.61 -0.89
C SER A 90 1.35 0.41 -0.26
N GLU A 91 1.27 -0.19 0.93
CA GLU A 91 0.02 -0.40 1.65
C GLU A 91 -0.62 0.91 2.12
N THR A 92 0.14 1.77 2.79
CA THR A 92 -0.35 3.07 3.25
C THR A 92 -0.74 3.96 2.08
N VAL A 93 0.08 3.99 1.02
CA VAL A 93 -0.23 4.73 -0.22
C VAL A 93 -1.56 4.26 -0.81
N ALA A 94 -1.75 2.95 -0.95
CA ALA A 94 -2.99 2.39 -1.50
C ALA A 94 -4.21 2.73 -0.64
N LEU A 95 -4.07 2.65 0.69
CA LEU A 95 -5.14 2.99 1.63
C LEU A 95 -5.55 4.47 1.49
N ARG A 96 -4.58 5.40 1.44
CA ARG A 96 -4.88 6.84 1.30
C ARG A 96 -5.48 7.16 -0.07
N LEU A 97 -4.97 6.55 -1.15
CA LEU A 97 -5.56 6.72 -2.49
C LEU A 97 -7.01 6.22 -2.55
N ALA A 98 -7.33 5.10 -1.89
CA ALA A 98 -8.70 4.62 -1.79
C ALA A 98 -9.61 5.59 -1.02
N GLN A 99 -9.12 6.22 0.04
CA GLN A 99 -9.87 7.24 0.80
C GLN A 99 -10.21 8.45 -0.09
N CYS A 100 -9.29 8.87 -0.96
CA CYS A 100 -9.51 9.95 -1.90
C CYS A 100 -10.53 9.63 -3.02
N LEU A 101 -11.00 8.38 -3.16
CA LEU A 101 -12.06 7.97 -4.10
C LEU A 101 -13.46 7.98 -3.47
N ASN A 102 -13.61 8.51 -2.25
CA ASN A 102 -14.91 8.69 -1.63
C ASN A 102 -15.82 9.55 -2.54
N PRO A 103 -17.05 9.11 -2.86
CA PRO A 103 -17.98 9.87 -3.71
C PRO A 103 -18.37 11.24 -3.16
N ALA A 104 -18.14 11.50 -1.86
CA ALA A 104 -18.34 12.81 -1.25
C ALA A 104 -17.29 13.86 -1.70
N LEU A 105 -16.17 13.43 -2.29
CA LEU A 105 -15.12 14.31 -2.79
C LEU A 105 -15.38 14.72 -4.25
N PRO A 106 -14.94 15.93 -4.66
CA PRO A 106 -15.15 16.40 -6.02
C PRO A 106 -14.33 15.60 -7.04
N SER A 107 -14.81 15.54 -8.28
CA SER A 107 -14.18 14.81 -9.39
C SER A 107 -12.73 15.21 -9.65
N GLY A 108 -12.34 16.45 -9.37
CA GLY A 108 -10.95 16.91 -9.47
C GLY A 108 -9.97 16.15 -8.56
N VAL A 109 -10.41 15.75 -7.36
CA VAL A 109 -9.60 14.91 -6.46
C VAL A 109 -9.49 13.50 -7.06
N HIS A 110 -10.60 12.93 -7.51
CA HIS A 110 -10.63 11.59 -8.12
C HIS A 110 -9.71 11.50 -9.34
N GLN A 111 -9.73 12.51 -10.20
CA GLN A 111 -8.87 12.56 -11.37
C GLN A 111 -7.38 12.57 -10.99
N LYS A 112 -7.02 13.32 -9.94
CA LYS A 112 -5.64 13.32 -9.44
C LYS A 112 -5.24 11.96 -8.87
N VAL A 113 -6.12 11.28 -8.15
CA VAL A 113 -5.88 9.92 -7.64
C VAL A 113 -5.61 8.93 -8.78
N LEU A 114 -6.40 8.98 -9.84
CA LEU A 114 -6.24 8.10 -11.00
C LEU A 114 -4.89 8.33 -11.71
N GLU A 115 -4.42 9.58 -11.78
CA GLU A 115 -3.09 9.91 -12.29
C GLU A 115 -1.98 9.23 -11.45
N VAL A 116 -2.11 9.25 -10.13
CA VAL A 116 -1.16 8.56 -9.22
C VAL A 116 -1.21 7.05 -9.41
N TYR A 117 -2.41 6.45 -9.52
CA TYR A 117 -2.54 5.02 -9.80
C TYR A 117 -1.93 4.64 -11.15
N ALA A 118 -2.15 5.44 -12.20
CA ALA A 118 -1.56 5.21 -13.50
C ALA A 118 -0.02 5.17 -13.43
N TYR A 119 0.58 6.10 -12.68
CA TYR A 119 2.03 6.08 -12.44
C TYR A 119 2.47 4.80 -11.71
N ILE A 120 1.81 4.46 -10.59
CA ILE A 120 2.13 3.24 -9.81
C ILE A 120 2.08 1.99 -10.68
N PHE A 121 1.02 1.83 -11.48
CA PHE A 121 0.88 0.66 -12.36
C PHE A 121 1.91 0.65 -13.49
N SER A 122 2.28 1.81 -14.02
CA SER A 122 3.35 1.94 -15.01
C SER A 122 4.70 1.48 -14.42
N THR A 123 5.03 1.95 -13.20
CA THR A 123 6.26 1.55 -12.50
C THR A 123 6.30 0.05 -12.26
N ILE A 124 5.21 -0.55 -11.75
CA ILE A 124 5.14 -2.00 -11.54
C ILE A 124 5.30 -2.75 -12.87
N ARG A 125 4.66 -2.31 -13.96
CA ARG A 125 4.81 -2.94 -15.28
C ARG A 125 6.24 -2.89 -15.82
N VAL A 126 6.90 -1.74 -15.75
CA VAL A 126 8.29 -1.57 -16.21
C VAL A 126 9.23 -2.52 -15.46
N CYS A 127 9.04 -2.63 -14.15
CA CYS A 127 9.85 -3.51 -13.31
C CYS A 127 9.64 -5.00 -13.63
N ILE A 128 8.40 -5.43 -13.89
CA ILE A 128 8.12 -6.81 -14.32
C ILE A 128 8.80 -7.11 -15.66
N HIS A 129 8.74 -6.18 -16.61
CA HIS A 129 9.33 -6.40 -17.94
C HIS A 129 10.87 -6.46 -17.90
N LYS A 130 11.52 -5.60 -17.11
CA LYS A 130 12.98 -5.63 -16.95
C LYS A 130 13.49 -6.91 -16.27
N ASN A 131 12.76 -7.45 -15.30
CA ASN A 131 13.13 -8.69 -14.63
C ASN A 131 13.11 -9.92 -15.57
N GLN A 132 12.32 -9.86 -16.65
CA GLN A 132 12.25 -10.91 -17.68
C GLN A 132 13.37 -10.81 -18.74
N VAL A 133 13.96 -9.62 -18.93
CA VAL A 133 15.03 -9.40 -19.92
C VAL A 133 16.42 -9.69 -19.34
N GLY A 134 16.63 -9.57 -18.04
CA GLY A 134 17.92 -9.83 -17.36
C GLY A 134 18.26 -11.30 -17.09
N THR A 135 17.50 -12.26 -17.63
CA THR A 135 17.71 -13.72 -17.45
C THR A 135 18.00 -14.45 -18.76
N ARG A 136 18.52 -13.76 -19.78
CA ARG A 136 19.06 -14.39 -21.00
C ARG A 136 20.48 -13.92 -21.27
#